data_AF-A0A4R6EEW0-F1
#
_entry.id   AF-A0A4R6EEW0-F1
#
_cell.length_a   1.000
_cell.length_b   1.000
_cell.length_c   1.000
_cell.angle_alpha   90.00
_cell.angle_beta   90.00
_cell.angle_gamma   90.00
#
_symmetry.space_group_name_H-M   'P 1'
#
loop_
_entity.id
_entity.type
_entity.pdbx_description
1 polymer ?
#
loop_
_entity_poly.entity_id
_entity_poly.type
_entity_poly.pdbx_seq_one_letter_code
_entity_poly.pdbx_strand_id
1 'polypeptide(L)' 'METSLAPRWLKPDGSPISCHEKIKVLNENYGELRQLAQDALEDAVLMGCSEAQVRAALREMIDELVNPYREAE' A
#
# COMPACT_ATOMS: atom_id res chain seq x y z
N MET A 1 16.55 -13.64 6.02
CA MET A 1 16.54 -12.16 5.96
C MET A 1 15.53 -11.82 4.88
N GLU A 2 14.28 -11.61 5.27
CA GLU A 2 13.25 -11.17 4.33
C GLU A 2 13.52 -9.72 3.96
N THR A 3 13.99 -9.50 2.74
CA THR A 3 13.93 -8.20 2.09
C THR A 3 12.45 -7.87 1.91
N SER A 4 11.85 -7.18 2.89
CA SER A 4 10.59 -6.49 2.65
C SER A 4 10.80 -5.56 1.45
N LEU A 5 10.20 -5.90 0.31
CA LEU A 5 10.28 -5.16 -0.96
C LEU A 5 9.42 -3.90 -0.89
N ALA A 6 9.70 -3.04 0.08
CA ALA A 6 9.12 -1.70 0.12
C ALA A 6 9.54 -0.94 -1.14
N PRO A 7 8.64 -0.15 -1.75
CA PRO A 7 8.97 0.61 -2.95
C PRO A 7 10.01 1.68 -2.65
N ARG A 8 10.67 2.15 -3.72
CA ARG A 8 11.51 3.34 -3.62
C ARG A 8 10.60 4.58 -3.55
N TRP A 9 10.56 5.24 -2.40
CA TRP A 9 9.76 6.45 -2.21
C TRP A 9 10.38 7.66 -2.92
N LEU A 10 9.59 8.32 -3.75
CA LEU A 10 9.99 9.49 -4.53
C LEU A 10 9.23 10.73 -4.09
N LYS A 11 9.88 11.88 -4.25
CA LYS A 11 9.25 13.21 -4.15
C LYS A 11 8.49 13.53 -5.46
N PRO A 12 7.67 14.59 -5.49
CA PRO A 12 6.98 15.03 -6.70
C PRO A 12 7.90 15.33 -7.88
N ASP A 13 9.15 15.76 -7.61
CA ASP A 13 10.18 16.03 -8.62
C ASP A 13 10.88 14.75 -9.15
N GLY A 14 10.47 13.56 -8.69
CA GLY A 14 11.05 12.27 -9.05
C GLY A 14 12.35 11.92 -8.31
N SER A 15 12.89 12.81 -7.48
CA SER A 15 14.07 12.51 -6.65
C SER A 15 13.69 11.60 -5.47
N PRO A 16 14.59 10.72 -4.98
CA PRO A 16 14.29 9.88 -3.83
C PRO A 16 14.10 10.71 -2.55
N ILE A 17 13.22 10.23 -1.67
CA ILE A 17 13.23 10.68 -0.27
C ILE A 17 14.56 10.25 0.35
N SER A 18 15.28 11.17 0.98
CA SER A 18 16.63 10.92 1.52
C SER A 18 16.71 10.82 3.04
N CYS A 19 15.69 11.31 3.76
CA CYS A 19 15.65 11.25 5.22
C CYS A 19 15.32 9.83 5.68
N HIS A 20 16.25 9.23 6.42
CA HIS A 20 16.17 7.84 6.85
C HIS A 20 14.93 7.57 7.71
N GLU A 21 14.59 8.48 8.64
CA GLU A 21 13.42 8.37 9.50
C GLU A 21 12.11 8.40 8.70
N LYS A 22 12.02 9.24 7.65
CA LYS A 22 10.85 9.26 6.76
C LYS A 22 10.70 7.95 6.00
N ILE A 23 11.81 7.43 5.46
CA ILE A 23 11.81 6.13 4.75
C ILE A 23 11.38 5.00 5.69
N LYS A 24 11.88 5.00 6.93
CA LYS A 24 11.52 4.01 7.93
C LYS A 24 10.00 3.98 8.16
N VAL A 25 9.41 5.14 8.46
CA VAL A 25 7.95 5.25 8.69
C VAL A 25 7.16 4.79 7.46
N LEU A 26 7.58 5.18 6.25
CA LEU A 26 6.90 4.75 5.02
C LEU A 26 6.99 3.24 4.80
N ASN A 27 8.12 2.62 5.13
CA ASN A 27 8.30 1.17 5.02
C ASN A 27 7.48 0.42 6.08
N GLU A 28 7.39 0.92 7.30
CA GLU A 28 6.54 0.38 8.36
C GLU A 28 5.06 0.40 7.93
N ASN A 29 4.56 1.57 7.49
CA ASN A 29 3.21 1.72 6.96
C ASN A 29 2.92 0.76 5.79
N TYR A 30 3.86 0.62 4.85
CA TYR A 30 3.70 -0.28 3.70
C TYR A 30 3.64 -1.75 4.13
N GLY A 31 4.48 -2.15 5.09
CA GLY A 31 4.46 -3.50 5.65
C GLY A 31 3.15 -3.82 6.36
N GLU A 32 2.68 -2.89 7.20
CA GLU A 32 1.41 -3.03 7.92
C GLU A 32 0.22 -3.15 6.98
N LEU A 33 0.13 -2.27 5.97
CA LEU A 33 -0.94 -2.34 4.96
C LEU A 33 -0.88 -3.63 4.14
N ARG A 34 0.32 -4.11 3.80
CA ARG A 34 0.49 -5.38 3.09
C ARG A 34 -0.02 -6.56 3.93
N GLN A 35 0.31 -6.59 5.21
CA GLN A 35 -0.15 -7.65 6.10
C GLN A 35 -1.67 -7.63 6.24
N LEU A 36 -2.25 -6.44 6.48
CA LEU A 36 -3.70 -6.30 6.59
C LEU A 36 -4.43 -6.69 5.31
N ALA A 37 -3.89 -6.34 4.13
CA ALA A 37 -4.45 -6.74 2.84
C ALA A 37 -4.34 -8.25 2.59
N GLN A 38 -3.27 -8.89 3.08
CA GLN A 38 -3.09 -10.34 3.02
C GLN A 38 -4.13 -11.05 3.91
N ASP A 39 -4.27 -10.61 5.17
CA ASP A 39 -5.24 -11.17 6.11
C ASP A 39 -6.67 -11.05 5.56
N ALA A 40 -7.03 -9.87 5.03
CA ALA A 40 -8.34 -9.64 4.41
C ALA A 40 -8.60 -10.54 3.18
N LEU A 41 -7.57 -10.82 2.38
CA LEU A 41 -7.67 -11.74 1.25
C LEU A 41 -7.88 -13.18 1.73
N GLU A 42 -7.12 -13.62 2.72
CA GLU A 42 -7.21 -14.97 3.28
C GLU A 42 -8.59 -15.23 3.89
N ASP A 43 -9.11 -14.28 4.67
CA ASP A 43 -10.45 -14.35 5.25
C ASP A 43 -11.53 -14.44 4.15
N ALA A 44 -11.46 -13.60 3.11
CA ALA A 44 -12.43 -13.62 2.04
C ALA A 44 -12.41 -14.94 1.26
N VAL A 45 -11.23 -15.47 0.95
CA VAL A 45 -11.10 -16.78 0.29
C VAL A 45 -11.61 -17.90 1.20
N LEU A 46 -11.32 -17.86 2.50
CA LEU A 46 -11.81 -18.84 3.47
C LEU A 46 -13.35 -18.85 3.55
N MET A 47 -13.98 -17.68 3.37
CA MET A 47 -15.44 -17.51 3.31
C MET A 47 -16.04 -17.87 1.94
N GLY A 48 -15.23 -18.32 0.97
CA GLY A 48 -15.68 -18.81 -0.33
C GLY A 48 -15.75 -17.75 -1.44
N CYS A 49 -15.15 -16.58 -1.25
CA CYS A 49 -15.03 -15.57 -2.31
C CYS A 49 -14.01 -15.99 -3.38
N SER A 50 -14.19 -15.48 -4.60
CA SER A 50 -13.18 -15.61 -5.66
C SER A 50 -11.95 -14.75 -5.34
N GLU A 51 -10.76 -15.35 -5.29
CA GLU A 51 -9.50 -14.62 -5.07
C GLU A 51 -9.34 -13.46 -6.06
N ALA A 52 -9.64 -13.69 -7.34
CA ALA A 52 -9.51 -12.68 -8.39
C ALA A 52 -10.43 -11.47 -8.15
N GLN A 53 -11.67 -11.72 -7.70
CA GLN A 53 -12.61 -10.66 -7.36
C GLN A 53 -12.11 -9.85 -6.15
N VAL A 54 -11.64 -10.52 -5.09
CA VAL A 54 -11.16 -9.84 -3.88
C VAL A 54 -9.95 -8.97 -4.20
N ARG A 55 -9.00 -9.48 -5.01
CA ARG A 55 -7.85 -8.69 -5.49
C ARG A 55 -8.27 -7.46 -6.30
N ALA A 56 -9.27 -7.61 -7.17
CA ALA A 56 -9.79 -6.48 -7.95
C ALA A 56 -10.42 -5.41 -7.04
N ALA A 57 -11.24 -5.83 -6.07
CA ALA A 57 -11.86 -4.92 -5.12
C ALA A 57 -10.83 -4.17 -4.25
N LEU A 58 -9.80 -4.87 -3.74
CA LEU A 58 -8.72 -4.23 -2.98
C LEU A 58 -7.93 -3.23 -3.84
N ARG A 59 -7.73 -3.54 -5.12
CA ARG A 59 -7.06 -2.63 -6.07
C ARG A 59 -7.89 -1.38 -6.32
N GLU A 60 -9.18 -1.55 -6.61
CA GLU A 60 -10.12 -0.45 -6.84
C GLU A 60 -10.19 0.48 -5.62
N MET A 61 -10.29 -0.07 -4.40
CA MET A 61 -10.25 0.69 -3.16
C MET A 61 -8.98 1.56 -3.02
N ILE A 62 -7.81 1.04 -3.41
CA ILE A 62 -6.54 1.80 -3.39
C ILE A 62 -6.56 2.92 -4.42
N ASP A 63 -7.08 2.66 -5.62
CA ASP A 63 -7.16 3.64 -6.71
C ASP A 63 -8.15 4.79 -6.39
N GLU A 64 -9.14 4.56 -5.52
CA GLU A 64 -10.11 5.57 -5.05
C GLU A 64 -9.62 6.46 -3.89
N LEU A 65 -8.43 6.20 -3.34
CA LEU A 65 -7.90 7.00 -2.21
C LEU A 65 -7.70 8.47 -2.60
N VAL A 66 -8.27 9.37 -1.80
CA VAL A 66 -8.19 10.82 -2.01
C VAL A 66 -6.94 11.38 -1.35
N ASN A 67 -6.14 12.15 -2.10
CA ASN A 67 -5.05 12.94 -1.53
C ASN A 67 -5.60 14.29 -1.00
N PRO A 68 -5.67 14.51 0.32
CA PRO A 68 -6.22 15.75 0.90
C PRO A 68 -5.29 16.96 0.75
N TYR A 69 -4.05 16.75 0.29
CA TYR A 69 -3.04 17.81 0.12
C TYR A 69 -2.90 18.26 -1.34
N ARG A 70 -3.76 17.79 -2.25
CA ARG A 70 -3.91 18.47 -3.54
C ARG A 70 -4.54 19.83 -3.26
N GLU A 71 -3.81 20.90 -3.55
CA GLU A 71 -4.43 22.23 -3.63
C GLU A 71 -5.59 22.13 -4.63
N ALA A 72 -6.77 22.58 -4.24
CA ALA A 72 -7.88 22.75 -5.17
C ALA A 72 -7.43 23.75 -6.23
N GLU A 73 -7.40 23.33 -7.50
CA GLU A 73 -7.18 24.25 -8.62
C GLU A 73 -8.28 25.32 -8.69
#